data_AF-A0A0S6XPB1-F1
#
_entry.id   AF-A0A0S6XPB1-F1
#
_cell.length_a   1.000
_cell.length_b   1.000
_cell.length_c   1.000
_cell.angle_alpha   90.00
_cell.angle_beta   90.00
_cell.angle_gamma   90.00
#
_symmetry.space_group_name_H-M   'P 1'
#
loop_
_entity.id
_entity.type
_entity.pdbx_description
1 polymer ?
#
loop_
_entity_poly.entity_id
_entity_poly.type
_entity_poly.pdbx_seq_one_letter_code
_entity_poly.pdbx_strand_id
1 'polypeptide(L)'
;MVLISVLGKGVMGYLGYLTNRSHTSILFALQSAMTMNKPQKGRPTVPEQDLRTVVGSRTREWHFHIYFLLQSKAETAAALALRDAVLRLRRDGAFVAVPLYRVNEYPMGPHPTGSYEIWVPDTSFSDVYFYLATNRGNLSVLVHPLTASQRRDHEFRNGWMGAPWPIYLDALPTDGDIPLQYPELGLGWSRSPELEMSLEERRKKGAEIEAMLADDPEAAPAPKDD
;
A
#
# COMPACT_ATOMS: atom_id res chain seq x y z
N MET A 1 -34.83 59.71 38.52
CA MET A 1 -33.80 59.55 37.46
C MET A 1 -34.01 58.15 36.91
N VAL A 2 -34.69 57.86 35.81
CA VAL A 2 -35.13 58.61 34.62
C VAL A 2 -36.53 58.12 34.19
N LEU A 3 -37.27 59.03 33.53
CA LEU A 3 -38.59 59.00 32.86
C LEU A 3 -38.76 57.86 31.81
N ILE A 4 -39.91 57.18 31.74
CA ILE A 4 -41.15 57.45 30.95
C ILE A 4 -41.05 57.25 29.41
N SER A 5 -41.64 56.13 28.95
CA SER A 5 -42.62 55.96 27.84
C SER A 5 -42.21 56.27 26.36
N VAL A 6 -42.78 55.75 25.26
CA VAL A 6 -44.12 55.20 24.95
C VAL A 6 -44.13 54.61 23.52
N LEU A 7 -45.03 53.63 23.27
CA LEU A 7 -45.76 53.22 22.03
C LEU A 7 -45.06 52.96 20.66
N GLY A 8 -45.43 51.83 20.05
CA GLY A 8 -46.27 51.89 18.82
C GLY A 8 -45.97 50.94 17.65
N LYS A 9 -46.97 50.09 17.32
CA LYS A 9 -47.39 49.57 15.98
C LYS A 9 -46.40 48.64 15.24
N GLY A 10 -46.74 47.55 14.56
CA GLY A 10 -47.99 47.01 14.03
C GLY A 10 -47.74 46.46 12.60
N VAL A 11 -48.15 45.21 12.36
CA VAL A 11 -48.69 44.65 11.10
C VAL A 11 -47.74 44.05 10.02
N MET A 12 -48.03 42.76 9.74
CA MET A 12 -47.94 41.95 8.50
C MET A 12 -46.59 41.53 7.87
N GLY A 13 -46.36 40.22 7.92
CA GLY A 13 -45.64 39.45 6.91
C GLY A 13 -46.11 37.99 6.94
N TYR A 14 -46.81 37.58 5.89
CA TYR A 14 -47.60 36.35 5.76
C TYR A 14 -46.79 35.05 5.71
N LEU A 15 -47.43 34.03 6.27
CA LEU A 15 -47.37 32.58 6.03
C LEU A 15 -46.85 32.15 4.63
N GLY A 16 -46.00 31.13 4.54
CA GLY A 16 -45.71 30.48 3.26
C GLY A 16 -44.70 29.33 3.24
N TYR A 17 -45.21 28.10 3.42
CA TYR A 17 -44.75 26.83 2.83
C TYR A 17 -43.43 26.17 3.27
N LEU A 18 -43.60 25.20 4.17
CA LEU A 18 -42.93 23.90 4.12
C LEU A 18 -43.23 23.21 2.78
N THR A 19 -42.20 22.92 1.98
CA THR A 19 -42.20 21.77 1.06
C THR A 19 -40.79 21.20 0.88
N ASN A 20 -40.53 20.12 1.63
CA ASN A 20 -40.00 18.84 1.17
C ASN A 20 -38.87 18.85 0.10
N ARG A 21 -37.60 18.76 0.53
CA ARG A 21 -36.51 18.15 -0.25
C ARG A 21 -35.48 17.51 0.68
N SER A 22 -35.76 16.28 1.11
CA SER A 22 -34.75 15.45 1.76
C SER A 22 -34.99 13.97 1.45
N HIS A 23 -34.88 13.61 0.17
CA HIS A 23 -34.85 12.21 -0.26
C HIS A 23 -33.89 11.91 -1.42
N THR A 24 -32.91 12.80 -1.70
CA THR A 24 -31.95 12.59 -2.81
C THR A 24 -30.49 12.43 -2.36
N SER A 25 -30.20 12.48 -1.06
CA SER A 25 -28.82 12.37 -0.55
C SER A 25 -28.44 11.00 -0.01
N ILE A 26 -29.39 10.05 0.06
CA ILE A 26 -29.12 8.68 0.52
C ILE A 26 -28.92 7.70 -0.66
N LEU A 27 -29.38 8.04 -1.87
CA LEU A 27 -29.20 7.16 -3.04
C LEU A 27 -27.78 7.17 -3.63
N PHE A 28 -27.01 8.26 -3.48
CA PHE A 28 -25.65 8.31 -4.03
C PHE A 28 -24.63 7.50 -3.22
N ALA A 29 -24.89 7.27 -1.93
CA ALA A 29 -24.02 6.45 -1.08
C ALA A 29 -24.28 4.93 -1.25
N LEU A 30 -25.45 4.54 -1.75
CA LEU A 30 -25.79 3.13 -2.01
C LEU A 30 -25.49 2.69 -3.46
N GLN A 31 -25.38 3.62 -4.41
CA GLN A 31 -25.05 3.29 -5.80
C GLN A 31 -23.59 2.84 -5.99
N SER A 32 -22.69 3.24 -5.08
CA SER A 32 -21.28 2.82 -5.11
C SER A 32 -21.04 1.41 -4.54
N ALA A 33 -22.08 0.78 -3.97
CA ALA A 33 -22.02 -0.57 -3.40
C ALA A 33 -22.58 -1.66 -4.35
N MET A 34 -22.97 -1.31 -5.57
CA MET A 34 -23.62 -2.22 -6.53
C MET A 34 -22.94 -2.27 -7.91
N THR A 35 -21.65 -1.97 -8.01
CA THR A 35 -20.85 -2.54 -9.10
C THR A 35 -20.52 -3.98 -8.69
N MET A 36 -21.42 -4.90 -9.05
CA MET A 36 -21.12 -6.33 -9.02
C MET A 36 -19.82 -6.57 -9.78
N ASN A 37 -18.77 -6.91 -9.02
CA ASN A 37 -17.51 -7.41 -9.56
C ASN A 37 -17.83 -8.50 -10.58
N LYS A 38 -17.48 -8.28 -11.85
CA LYS A 38 -17.31 -9.40 -12.77
C LYS A 38 -16.35 -10.39 -12.08
N PRO A 39 -16.64 -11.69 -12.06
CA PRO A 39 -15.72 -12.67 -11.48
C PRO A 39 -14.37 -12.51 -12.17
N GLN A 40 -13.36 -12.08 -11.39
CA GLN A 40 -11.99 -12.01 -11.85
C GLN A 40 -11.60 -13.41 -12.30
N LYS A 41 -11.33 -13.59 -13.61
CA LYS A 41 -10.85 -14.87 -14.13
C LYS A 41 -9.61 -15.28 -13.33
N GLY A 42 -9.73 -16.35 -12.54
CA GLY A 42 -8.60 -17.12 -12.03
C GLY A 42 -7.92 -16.63 -10.76
N ARG A 43 -8.66 -16.20 -9.72
CA ARG A 43 -8.07 -16.28 -8.36
C ARG A 43 -8.06 -17.77 -7.98
N PRO A 44 -6.91 -18.38 -7.67
CA PRO A 44 -6.90 -19.74 -7.13
C PRO A 44 -7.78 -19.78 -5.89
N THR A 45 -8.74 -20.70 -5.86
CA THR A 45 -9.59 -20.95 -4.69
C THR A 45 -8.83 -21.73 -3.62
N VAL A 46 -7.72 -22.37 -4.02
CA VAL A 46 -6.78 -23.08 -3.17
C VAL A 46 -5.42 -22.37 -3.26
N PRO A 47 -4.74 -22.08 -2.13
CA PRO A 47 -3.39 -21.55 -2.16
C PRO A 47 -2.44 -22.49 -2.91
N GLU A 48 -1.49 -21.91 -3.66
CA GLU A 48 -0.39 -22.70 -4.25
C GLU A 48 0.50 -23.23 -3.12
N GLN A 49 0.83 -24.52 -3.19
CA GLN A 49 1.57 -25.26 -2.16
C GLN A 49 2.80 -25.99 -2.71
N ASP A 50 2.94 -26.11 -4.03
CA ASP A 50 4.16 -26.66 -4.62
C ASP A 50 5.35 -25.74 -4.34
N LEU A 51 6.31 -26.25 -3.56
CA LEU A 51 7.49 -25.50 -3.12
C LEU A 51 8.26 -24.88 -4.30
N ARG A 52 8.40 -25.61 -5.41
CA ARG A 52 9.12 -25.11 -6.59
C ARG A 52 8.40 -23.90 -7.18
N THR A 53 7.08 -24.00 -7.34
CA THR A 53 6.25 -22.95 -7.90
C THR A 53 6.28 -21.72 -7.00
N VAL A 54 6.02 -21.86 -5.70
CA VAL A 54 6.02 -20.73 -4.75
C VAL A 54 7.38 -20.01 -4.71
N VAL A 55 8.48 -20.76 -4.64
CA VAL A 55 9.83 -20.19 -4.61
C VAL A 55 10.19 -19.54 -5.95
N GLY A 56 9.83 -20.18 -7.06
CA GLY A 56 10.13 -19.72 -8.42
C GLY A 56 9.35 -18.46 -8.81
N SER A 57 8.09 -18.35 -8.37
CA SER A 57 7.21 -17.22 -8.68
C SER A 57 7.28 -16.09 -7.66
N ARG A 58 8.20 -16.13 -6.69
CA ARG A 58 8.29 -15.09 -5.65
C ARG A 58 8.57 -13.72 -6.29
N THR A 59 7.90 -12.68 -5.80
CA THR A 59 8.19 -11.29 -6.18
C THR A 59 9.62 -10.92 -5.82
N ARG A 60 10.35 -10.33 -6.76
CA ARG A 60 11.75 -9.93 -6.57
C ARG A 60 11.96 -8.47 -6.25
N GLU A 61 11.01 -7.62 -6.59
CA GLU A 61 11.12 -6.17 -6.43
C GLU A 61 9.80 -5.58 -5.93
N TRP A 62 9.90 -4.52 -5.14
CA TRP A 62 8.77 -3.90 -4.46
C TRP A 62 8.90 -2.38 -4.53
N HIS A 63 7.74 -1.72 -4.53
CA HIS A 63 7.64 -0.28 -4.38
C HIS A 63 6.97 0.07 -3.06
N PHE A 64 7.55 1.07 -2.40
CA PHE A 64 6.99 1.74 -1.23
C PHE A 64 6.71 3.19 -1.62
N HIS A 65 5.44 3.57 -1.69
CA HIS A 65 5.05 4.96 -1.94
C HIS A 65 4.65 5.63 -0.64
N ILE A 66 5.40 6.66 -0.26
CA ILE A 66 5.14 7.45 0.95
C ILE A 66 4.19 8.57 0.53
N TYR A 67 3.08 8.74 1.25
CA TYR A 67 2.07 9.75 1.00
C TYR A 67 2.02 10.80 2.09
N PHE A 68 1.79 12.04 1.67
CA PHE A 68 1.60 13.19 2.54
C PHE A 68 0.54 14.13 1.96
N LEU A 69 -0.15 14.86 2.85
CA LEU A 69 -1.07 15.93 2.48
C LEU A 69 -0.29 17.17 2.01
N LEU A 70 -0.53 17.59 0.77
CA LEU A 70 0.14 18.76 0.17
C LEU A 70 -0.15 20.06 0.92
N GLN A 71 -1.30 20.17 1.59
CA GLN A 71 -1.68 21.33 2.41
C GLN A 71 -0.93 21.37 3.74
N SER A 72 -0.37 20.23 4.18
CA SER A 72 0.32 20.09 5.46
C SER A 72 1.82 20.25 5.27
N LYS A 73 2.35 21.45 5.54
CA LYS A 73 3.80 21.70 5.55
C LYS A 73 4.55 20.74 6.49
N ALA A 74 3.91 20.34 7.59
CA ALA A 74 4.48 19.41 8.55
C ALA A 74 4.62 17.99 7.98
N GLU A 75 3.61 17.49 7.25
CA GLU A 75 3.72 16.18 6.60
C GLU A 75 4.70 16.19 5.44
N THR A 76 4.72 17.25 4.63
CA THR A 76 5.73 17.40 3.58
C THR A 76 7.15 17.37 4.17
N ALA A 77 7.40 18.12 5.25
CA ALA A 77 8.69 18.13 5.92
C ALA A 77 9.04 16.74 6.50
N ALA A 78 8.08 16.06 7.12
CA ALA A 78 8.28 14.71 7.64
C ALA A 78 8.60 13.69 6.53
N ALA A 79 7.90 13.77 5.39
CA ALA A 79 8.10 12.89 4.25
C ALA A 79 9.51 13.07 3.66
N LEU A 80 9.95 14.33 3.48
CA LEU A 80 11.29 14.63 2.98
C LEU A 80 12.38 14.20 3.99
N ALA A 81 12.16 14.43 5.28
CA ALA A 81 13.09 13.98 6.32
C ALA A 81 13.22 12.44 6.36
N LEU A 82 12.12 11.72 6.20
CA LEU A 82 12.12 10.26 6.11
C LEU A 82 12.86 9.78 4.86
N ARG A 83 12.64 10.41 3.70
CA ARG A 83 13.37 10.13 2.46
C ARG A 83 14.88 10.30 2.64
N ASP A 84 15.29 11.40 3.27
CA ASP A 84 16.70 11.66 3.53
C ASP A 84 17.31 10.63 4.51
N ALA A 85 16.53 10.17 5.48
CA ALA A 85 16.97 9.14 6.41
C ALA A 85 17.18 7.79 5.68
N VAL A 86 16.25 7.40 4.80
CA VAL A 86 16.42 6.22 3.93
C VAL A 86 17.68 6.33 3.07
N LEU A 87 17.95 7.49 2.47
CA LEU A 87 19.15 7.71 1.65
C LEU A 87 20.44 7.59 2.47
N ARG A 88 20.47 8.15 3.70
CA ARG A 88 21.60 8.01 4.63
C ARG A 88 21.81 6.54 5.04
N LEU A 89 20.74 5.84 5.39
CA LEU A 89 20.79 4.44 5.79
C LEU A 89 21.22 3.52 4.65
N ARG A 90 20.77 3.79 3.41
CA ARG A 90 21.31 3.12 2.21
C ARG A 90 22.81 3.35 2.08
N ARG A 91 23.26 4.60 2.16
CA ARG A 91 24.69 4.95 2.07
C ARG A 91 25.51 4.21 3.14
N ASP A 92 24.96 4.10 4.34
CA ASP A 92 25.63 3.50 5.50
C ASP A 92 25.47 1.96 5.56
N GLY A 93 24.83 1.36 4.55
CA GLY A 93 24.76 -0.10 4.39
C GLY A 93 23.68 -0.80 5.23
N ALA A 94 22.70 -0.08 5.77
CA ALA A 94 21.64 -0.68 6.57
C ALA A 94 20.69 -1.58 5.73
N PHE A 95 20.44 -1.19 4.47
CA PHE A 95 19.61 -1.92 3.51
C PHE A 95 19.79 -1.32 2.11
N VAL A 96 19.29 -2.02 1.09
CA VAL A 96 19.15 -1.47 -0.27
C VAL A 96 17.74 -0.92 -0.45
N ALA A 97 17.64 0.39 -0.66
CA ALA A 97 16.40 1.09 -0.94
C ALA A 97 16.71 2.31 -1.81
N VAL A 98 16.04 2.46 -2.96
CA VAL A 98 16.33 3.52 -3.92
C VAL A 98 15.11 4.44 -4.06
N PRO A 99 15.03 5.53 -3.27
CA PRO A 99 14.04 6.57 -3.50
C PRO A 99 14.20 7.17 -4.89
N LEU A 100 13.09 7.28 -5.64
CA LEU A 100 13.09 7.99 -6.91
C LEU A 100 13.50 9.44 -6.68
N TYR A 101 14.23 10.04 -7.64
CA TYR A 101 14.70 11.42 -7.51
C TYR A 101 13.53 12.40 -7.35
N ARG A 102 12.49 12.21 -8.17
CA ARG A 102 11.28 13.04 -8.16
C ARG A 102 10.46 12.80 -6.89
N VAL A 103 10.07 13.91 -6.26
CA VAL A 103 8.96 13.96 -5.31
C VAL A 103 7.76 14.53 -6.07
N ASN A 104 6.62 13.86 -5.98
CA ASN A 104 5.38 14.34 -6.56
C ASN A 104 4.81 15.42 -5.63
N GLU A 105 4.77 16.66 -6.09
CA GLU A 105 4.20 17.81 -5.34
C GLU A 105 2.75 18.11 -5.74
N TYR A 106 2.16 17.21 -6.52
CA TYR A 106 0.76 17.19 -6.98
C TYR A 106 0.40 15.75 -7.37
N PRO A 107 -0.90 15.40 -7.51
CA PRO A 107 -1.30 14.05 -7.92
C PRO A 107 -0.65 13.65 -9.25
N MET A 108 -0.03 12.48 -9.31
CA MET A 108 0.71 12.01 -10.48
C MET A 108 0.53 10.50 -10.68
N GLY A 109 0.23 10.10 -11.91
CA GLY A 109 -0.06 8.70 -12.24
C GLY A 109 -1.24 8.18 -11.39
N PRO A 110 -1.10 7.05 -10.69
CA PRO A 110 -2.17 6.51 -9.86
C PRO A 110 -2.24 7.17 -8.46
N HIS A 111 -1.31 8.07 -8.12
CA HIS A 111 -1.12 8.59 -6.77
C HIS A 111 -1.93 9.90 -6.54
N PRO A 112 -2.87 9.93 -5.58
CA PRO A 112 -3.85 11.02 -5.45
C PRO A 112 -3.39 12.28 -4.69
N THR A 113 -2.17 12.31 -4.14
CA THR A 113 -1.64 13.43 -3.34
C THR A 113 -0.12 13.50 -3.51
N GLY A 114 0.55 14.33 -2.71
CA GLY A 114 1.99 14.34 -2.60
C GLY A 114 2.55 12.97 -2.24
N SER A 115 3.54 12.52 -3.01
CA SER A 115 4.14 11.21 -2.80
C SER A 115 5.57 11.09 -3.33
N TYR A 116 6.29 10.08 -2.89
CA TYR A 116 7.49 9.61 -3.58
C TYR A 116 7.61 8.10 -3.48
N GLU A 117 8.25 7.50 -4.49
CA GLU A 117 8.50 6.07 -4.61
C GLU A 117 9.85 5.70 -4.00
N ILE A 118 9.93 4.51 -3.40
CA ILE A 118 11.17 3.82 -3.05
C ILE A 118 11.14 2.43 -3.68
N TRP A 119 12.10 2.14 -4.55
CA TRP A 119 12.36 0.79 -5.05
C TRP A 119 13.15 -0.02 -4.03
N VAL A 120 12.74 -1.27 -3.80
CA VAL A 120 13.35 -2.18 -2.83
C VAL A 120 13.42 -3.59 -3.41
N PRO A 121 14.61 -4.23 -3.46
CA PRO A 121 14.72 -5.63 -3.83
C PRO A 121 14.24 -6.54 -2.70
N ASP A 122 13.78 -7.75 -3.03
CA ASP A 122 13.28 -8.74 -2.08
C ASP A 122 14.25 -9.01 -0.92
N THR A 123 15.56 -9.02 -1.20
CA THR A 123 16.62 -9.21 -0.21
C THR A 123 16.72 -8.10 0.85
N SER A 124 16.12 -6.94 0.63
CA SER A 124 16.07 -5.83 1.60
C SER A 124 14.65 -5.46 2.02
N PHE A 125 13.64 -6.22 1.59
CA PHE A 125 12.24 -5.92 1.85
C PHE A 125 11.95 -5.83 3.35
N SER A 126 12.38 -6.84 4.13
CA SER A 126 12.12 -6.90 5.57
C SER A 126 12.73 -5.71 6.31
N ASP A 127 13.98 -5.38 6.02
CA ASP A 127 14.71 -4.32 6.73
C ASP A 127 14.09 -2.94 6.47
N VAL A 128 13.73 -2.67 5.20
CA VAL A 128 13.02 -1.44 4.83
C VAL A 128 11.63 -1.41 5.46
N TYR A 129 10.89 -2.52 5.42
CA TYR A 129 9.57 -2.61 6.03
C TYR A 129 9.63 -2.33 7.53
N PHE A 130 10.55 -2.96 8.27
CA PHE A 130 10.72 -2.77 9.71
C PHE A 130 11.07 -1.32 10.06
N TYR A 131 11.99 -0.73 9.30
CA TYR A 131 12.38 0.67 9.47
C TYR A 131 11.19 1.60 9.27
N LEU A 132 10.47 1.48 8.16
CA LEU A 132 9.33 2.34 7.84
C LEU A 132 8.16 2.13 8.83
N ALA A 133 7.87 0.88 9.22
CA ALA A 133 6.84 0.58 10.19
C ALA A 133 7.05 1.31 11.53
N THR A 134 8.32 1.48 11.92
CA THR A 134 8.70 2.13 13.19
C THR A 134 8.90 3.65 13.07
N ASN A 135 9.38 4.14 11.91
CA ASN A 135 9.92 5.50 11.79
C ASN A 135 9.10 6.43 10.88
N ARG A 136 8.06 5.95 10.19
CA ARG A 136 7.27 6.79 9.27
C ARG A 136 6.40 7.86 9.96
N GLY A 137 6.29 7.84 11.28
CA GLY A 137 5.34 8.65 12.01
C GLY A 137 3.91 8.40 11.52
N ASN A 138 3.19 9.46 11.14
CA ASN A 138 1.81 9.37 10.68
C ASN A 138 1.67 9.22 9.14
N LEU A 139 2.77 9.22 8.38
CA LEU A 139 2.74 9.15 6.92
C LEU A 139 2.22 7.80 6.44
N SER A 140 1.32 7.79 5.46
CA SER A 140 0.79 6.54 4.91
C SER A 140 1.74 5.96 3.87
N VAL A 141 1.87 4.64 3.80
CA VAL A 141 2.77 3.97 2.84
C VAL A 141 2.01 2.88 2.09
N LEU A 142 1.89 3.02 0.77
CA LEU A 142 1.47 1.94 -0.12
C LEU A 142 2.67 1.04 -0.39
N VAL A 143 2.53 -0.25 -0.14
CA VAL A 143 3.54 -1.26 -0.43
C VAL A 143 2.97 -2.22 -1.47
N HIS A 144 3.62 -2.38 -2.61
CA HIS A 144 3.15 -3.32 -3.62
C HIS A 144 4.31 -4.00 -4.37
N PRO A 145 4.09 -5.20 -4.91
CA PRO A 145 5.11 -5.87 -5.73
C PRO A 145 5.28 -5.15 -7.07
N LEU A 146 6.44 -5.31 -7.70
CA LEU A 146 6.74 -4.81 -9.04
C LEU A 146 6.75 -5.97 -10.03
N THR A 147 5.62 -6.17 -10.72
CA THR A 147 5.44 -7.23 -11.72
C THR A 147 4.95 -6.67 -13.06
N ALA A 148 4.81 -7.55 -14.04
CA ALA A 148 4.15 -7.29 -15.33
C ALA A 148 2.68 -6.84 -15.20
N SER A 149 2.03 -7.06 -14.05
CA SER A 149 0.61 -6.74 -13.83
C SER A 149 0.43 -5.53 -12.91
N GLN A 150 0.91 -4.35 -13.34
CA GLN A 150 0.96 -3.15 -12.50
C GLN A 150 -0.38 -2.77 -11.88
N ARG A 151 -1.48 -2.77 -12.65
CA ARG A 151 -2.82 -2.51 -12.07
C ARG A 151 -3.15 -3.48 -10.94
N ARG A 152 -2.93 -4.78 -11.16
CA ARG A 152 -3.21 -5.82 -10.16
C ARG A 152 -2.32 -5.67 -8.92
N ASP A 153 -1.08 -5.24 -9.12
CA ASP A 153 -0.15 -4.96 -8.03
C ASP A 153 -0.67 -3.84 -7.12
N HIS A 154 -1.14 -2.74 -7.73
CA HIS A 154 -1.71 -1.60 -7.01
C HIS A 154 -3.11 -1.84 -6.45
N GLU A 155 -3.89 -2.77 -7.00
CA GLU A 155 -5.28 -3.00 -6.61
C GLU A 155 -5.44 -4.12 -5.58
N PHE A 156 -4.84 -5.29 -5.83
CA PHE A 156 -5.14 -6.52 -5.09
C PHE A 156 -3.97 -7.13 -4.36
N ARG A 157 -2.73 -6.84 -4.77
CA ARG A 157 -1.51 -7.38 -4.14
C ARG A 157 -0.82 -6.37 -3.22
N ASN A 158 -1.39 -5.18 -3.07
CA ASN A 158 -0.84 -4.16 -2.20
C ASN A 158 -1.06 -4.48 -0.72
N GLY A 159 -0.31 -3.78 0.13
CA GLY A 159 -0.60 -3.57 1.52
C GLY A 159 -0.40 -2.09 1.88
N TRP A 160 -0.92 -1.69 3.03
CA TRP A 160 -0.79 -0.33 3.53
C TRP A 160 -0.20 -0.30 4.94
N MET A 161 0.72 0.63 5.18
CA MET A 161 1.03 1.10 6.53
C MET A 161 0.30 2.42 6.77
N GLY A 162 -0.49 2.50 7.84
CA GLY A 162 -1.32 3.67 8.12
C GLY A 162 -2.63 3.67 7.34
N ALA A 163 -3.22 4.85 7.13
CA ALA A 163 -4.51 4.96 6.45
C ALA A 163 -4.36 4.77 4.93
N PRO A 164 -5.14 3.87 4.31
CA PRO A 164 -5.08 3.69 2.86
C PRO A 164 -5.62 4.91 2.12
N TRP A 165 -5.02 5.22 0.97
CA TRP A 165 -5.48 6.29 0.07
C TRP A 165 -6.21 5.71 -1.15
N PRO A 166 -7.16 6.47 -1.75
CA PRO A 166 -7.83 6.05 -2.97
C PRO A 166 -6.88 6.13 -4.17
N ILE A 167 -6.44 4.98 -4.67
CA ILE A 167 -5.53 4.90 -5.83
C ILE A 167 -6.34 5.05 -7.13
N TYR A 168 -5.86 5.89 -8.04
CA TYR A 168 -6.47 6.08 -9.37
C TYR A 168 -6.02 4.97 -10.33
N LEU A 169 -6.68 3.82 -10.24
CA LEU A 169 -6.30 2.59 -10.95
C LEU A 169 -6.41 2.67 -12.47
N ASP A 170 -7.22 3.59 -13.01
CA ASP A 170 -7.43 3.73 -14.45
C ASP A 170 -6.23 4.38 -15.18
N ALA A 171 -5.29 4.95 -14.41
CA ALA A 171 -4.00 5.39 -14.95
C ALA A 171 -3.00 4.24 -15.19
N LEU A 172 -3.31 3.02 -14.75
CA LEU A 172 -2.36 1.89 -14.78
C LEU A 172 -2.65 0.93 -15.93
N PRO A 173 -1.59 0.41 -16.60
CA PRO A 173 -1.74 -0.65 -17.58
C PRO A 173 -2.18 -1.96 -16.91
N THR A 174 -2.95 -2.78 -17.62
CA THR A 174 -3.41 -4.10 -17.18
C THR A 174 -2.35 -5.17 -17.30
N ASP A 175 -1.39 -4.98 -18.21
CA ASP A 175 -0.36 -5.89 -18.63
C ASP A 175 0.84 -5.11 -19.20
N GLY A 176 1.98 -5.76 -19.26
CA GLY A 176 3.22 -5.18 -19.78
C GLY A 176 4.42 -6.04 -19.40
N ASP A 177 5.61 -5.54 -19.71
CA ASP A 177 6.85 -6.18 -19.30
C ASP A 177 7.11 -5.97 -17.80
N ILE A 178 7.91 -6.86 -17.21
CA ILE A 178 8.40 -6.66 -15.84
C ILE A 178 9.27 -5.40 -15.84
N PRO A 179 8.94 -4.38 -15.03
CA PRO A 179 9.75 -3.17 -14.97
C PRO A 179 11.11 -3.51 -14.35
N LEU A 180 12.18 -3.36 -15.14
CA LEU A 180 13.54 -3.59 -14.67
C LEU A 180 14.13 -2.27 -14.18
N GLN A 181 14.27 -2.11 -12.86
CA GLN A 181 14.87 -0.92 -12.24
C GLN A 181 16.22 -1.28 -11.61
N TYR A 182 17.25 -0.47 -11.92
CA TYR A 182 18.61 -0.60 -11.35
C TYR A 182 19.31 -1.96 -11.59
N PRO A 183 19.33 -2.50 -12.82
CA PRO A 183 19.96 -3.80 -13.11
C PRO A 183 21.45 -3.88 -12.75
N GLU A 184 22.15 -2.74 -12.73
CA GLU A 184 23.55 -2.63 -12.33
C GLU A 184 23.82 -3.08 -10.89
N LEU A 185 22.79 -3.14 -10.03
CA LEU A 185 22.92 -3.62 -8.66
C LEU A 185 22.96 -5.15 -8.56
N GLY A 186 22.55 -5.90 -9.60
CA GLY A 186 22.50 -7.36 -9.56
C GLY A 186 21.54 -7.92 -8.51
N LEU A 187 20.50 -7.16 -8.14
CA LEU A 187 19.49 -7.49 -7.16
C LEU A 187 18.11 -7.65 -7.83
N GLY A 188 17.12 -8.09 -7.06
CA GLY A 188 15.76 -8.23 -7.58
C GLY A 188 15.69 -9.17 -8.77
N TRP A 189 15.08 -8.73 -9.87
CA TRP A 189 14.97 -9.52 -11.10
C TRP A 189 16.31 -9.74 -11.81
N SER A 190 17.35 -8.96 -11.48
CA SER A 190 18.73 -9.14 -12.00
C SER A 190 19.62 -10.07 -11.17
N ARG A 191 19.10 -10.68 -10.10
CA ARG A 191 19.88 -11.55 -9.21
C ARG A 191 20.27 -12.88 -9.90
N SER A 192 21.52 -13.29 -9.73
CA SER A 192 22.00 -14.59 -10.23
C SER A 192 21.27 -15.77 -9.54
N PRO A 193 20.77 -16.76 -10.30
CA PRO A 193 20.20 -17.98 -9.74
C PRO A 193 21.15 -18.78 -8.83
N GLU A 194 22.46 -18.65 -9.02
CA GLU A 194 23.47 -19.36 -8.20
C GLU A 194 23.52 -18.86 -6.75
N LEU A 195 23.02 -17.64 -6.50
CA LEU A 195 22.93 -17.06 -5.17
C LEU A 195 21.62 -17.41 -4.45
N GLU A 196 20.79 -18.27 -5.05
CA GLU A 196 19.55 -18.77 -4.48
C GLU A 196 19.75 -20.10 -3.77
N MET A 197 19.12 -20.24 -2.60
CA MET A 197 19.07 -21.50 -1.88
C MET A 197 18.34 -22.56 -2.69
N SER A 198 18.94 -23.74 -2.81
CA SER A 198 18.40 -24.86 -3.58
C SER A 198 17.10 -25.40 -2.97
N LEU A 199 16.30 -26.10 -3.77
CA LEU A 199 15.08 -26.76 -3.27
C LEU A 199 15.36 -27.86 -2.26
N GLU A 200 16.51 -28.54 -2.37
CA GLU A 200 16.93 -29.56 -1.42
C GLU A 200 17.25 -28.95 -0.06
N GLU A 201 18.06 -27.89 -0.02
CA GLU A 201 18.38 -27.17 1.21
C GLU A 201 17.13 -26.57 1.86
N ARG A 202 16.20 -26.05 1.06
CA ARG A 202 14.91 -25.55 1.56
C ARG A 202 14.09 -26.65 2.24
N ARG A 203 13.98 -27.82 1.61
CA ARG A 203 13.28 -28.97 2.21
C ARG A 203 13.95 -29.43 3.49
N LYS A 204 15.28 -29.50 3.50
CA LYS A 204 16.05 -29.85 4.70
C LYS A 204 15.75 -28.90 5.86
N LYS A 205 15.81 -27.59 5.63
CA LYS A 205 15.46 -26.58 6.64
C LYS A 205 14.01 -26.67 7.10
N GLY A 206 13.08 -26.94 6.18
CA GLY A 206 11.68 -27.18 6.53
C GLY A 206 11.51 -28.37 7.47
N ALA A 207 12.15 -29.50 7.15
CA ALA A 207 12.11 -30.70 8.00
C ALA A 207 12.75 -30.48 9.38
N GLU A 208 13.84 -29.70 9.45
CA GLU A 208 14.45 -29.30 10.72
C GLU A 208 13.51 -28.46 11.59
N ILE A 209 12.75 -27.53 10.99
CA ILE A 209 11.75 -26.72 11.70
C ILE A 209 10.63 -27.61 12.24
N GLU A 210 10.05 -28.48 11.41
CA GLU A 210 8.97 -29.39 11.85
C GLU A 210 9.44 -30.33 12.97
N ALA A 211 10.69 -30.80 12.92
CA ALA A 211 11.25 -31.61 13.99
C ALA A 211 11.39 -30.82 15.32
N MET A 212 11.73 -29.53 15.27
CA MET A 212 11.81 -28.69 16.46
C MET A 212 10.43 -28.38 17.05
N LEU A 213 9.41 -28.24 16.20
CA LEU A 213 8.04 -27.89 16.60
C LEU A 213 7.17 -29.11 16.96
N ALA A 214 7.69 -30.34 16.79
CA ALA A 214 6.90 -31.57 16.89
C ALA A 214 6.18 -31.76 18.25
N ASP A 215 6.79 -31.29 19.33
CA ASP A 215 6.27 -31.41 20.70
C ASP A 215 5.75 -30.07 21.26
N ASP A 216 5.69 -29.01 20.44
CA ASP A 216 5.17 -27.70 20.86
C ASP A 216 3.63 -27.68 20.78
N PRO A 217 2.91 -27.57 21.92
CA PRO A 217 1.45 -27.62 21.92
C PRO A 217 0.78 -26.38 21.32
N GLU A 218 1.51 -25.28 21.11
CA GLU A 218 1.00 -24.05 20.49
C GLU A 218 1.30 -23.99 18.99
N ALA A 219 2.21 -24.83 18.48
CA ALA A 219 2.53 -24.92 17.06
C ALA A 219 1.59 -25.91 16.36
N ALA A 220 0.82 -25.43 15.38
CA ALA A 220 0.02 -26.32 14.53
C ALA A 220 0.96 -27.18 13.66
N PRO A 221 0.81 -28.52 13.64
CA PRO A 221 1.66 -29.39 12.83
C PRO A 221 1.37 -29.19 11.34
N ALA A 222 2.41 -29.32 10.50
CA ALA A 222 2.20 -29.38 9.06
C ALA A 222 1.26 -30.54 8.67
N PRO A 223 0.38 -30.36 7.66
CA PRO A 223 -0.39 -31.45 7.09
C PRO A 223 0.53 -32.56 6.59
N LYS A 224 0.09 -33.81 6.72
CA LYS A 224 0.80 -34.95 6.13
C LYS A 224 0.54 -34.97 4.62
N ASP A 225 1.55 -35.39 3.86
CA ASP A 225 1.36 -35.70 2.44
C ASP A 225 0.37 -36.87 2.32
N ASP A 226 -0.60 -36.75 1.41
CA ASP A 226 -1.59 -37.79 1.07
C ASP A 226 -0.95 -39.00 0.37
#